data_AF-A0A520A728-F1
#
_entry.id   AF-A0A520A728-F1
#
_cell.length_a   1.000
_cell.length_b   1.000
_cell.length_c   1.000
_cell.angle_alpha   90.00
_cell.angle_beta   90.00
_cell.angle_gamma   90.00
#
_symmetry.space_group_name_H-M   'P 1'
#
loop_
_entity.id
_entity.type
_entity.pdbx_description
1 polymer ?
#
loop_
_entity_poly.entity_id
_entity_poly.type
_entity_poly.pdbx_seq_one_letter_code
_entity_poly.pdbx_strand_id
1 'polypeptide(L)'
;MHGYSFAFYQLKSIIILRPDSYGLIKVFPLQFPYPSLGNLHTNYGDFLPWKIYFHTTGIAPAFEIFLGGVEVLAGLLLLNRRTTTFGAGILAGYYGNVFASNVAYNMGYEAYSLQLTIFAVVLFVYDAPRLYNLLVAQKFTTANTYHPVFENKEKLLRNIVRPLVLVFIIALSFTTYNNYHTAPYKYPKKAGIQGSYGYYNVKVFKLNNVEIPYAVTDSNRWQNVVFEKWATLSIKTAKPIMIDK
;
A
#
# COMPACT_ATOMS: atom_id res chain seq x y z
N MET A 1 -30.91 6.72 -20.49
CA MET A 1 -30.54 5.69 -19.49
C MET A 1 -29.44 4.70 -19.94
N HIS A 2 -29.13 4.53 -21.25
CA HIS A 2 -28.05 3.64 -21.70
C HIS A 2 -26.62 4.10 -21.32
N GLY A 3 -26.36 5.41 -21.24
CA GLY A 3 -25.02 5.94 -20.92
C GLY A 3 -24.55 5.70 -19.48
N TYR A 4 -25.46 5.72 -18.50
CA TYR A 4 -25.12 5.52 -17.08
C TYR A 4 -24.62 4.09 -16.80
N SER A 5 -25.20 3.09 -17.46
CA SER A 5 -24.79 1.71 -17.29
C SER A 5 -23.43 1.41 -17.92
N PHE A 6 -23.13 1.96 -19.09
CA PHE A 6 -21.81 1.78 -19.71
C PHE A 6 -20.69 2.37 -18.83
N ALA A 7 -20.88 3.59 -18.32
CA ALA A 7 -19.94 4.22 -17.39
C ALA A 7 -19.76 3.40 -16.10
N PHE A 8 -20.85 2.83 -15.55
CA PHE A 8 -20.79 1.95 -14.39
C PHE A 8 -19.97 0.69 -14.63
N TYR A 9 -20.12 0.06 -15.80
CA TYR A 9 -19.32 -1.12 -16.19
C TYR A 9 -17.83 -0.79 -16.39
N GLN A 10 -17.51 0.40 -16.93
CA GLN A 10 -16.13 0.86 -17.10
C GLN A 10 -15.47 1.24 -15.77
N LEU A 11 -16.19 1.91 -14.87
CA LEU A 11 -15.73 2.18 -13.50
C LEU A 11 -15.44 0.87 -12.76
N LYS A 12 -16.33 -0.11 -12.91
CA LYS A 12 -16.16 -1.43 -12.32
C LYS A 12 -14.94 -2.17 -12.87
N SER A 13 -14.68 -2.14 -14.18
CA SER A 13 -13.49 -2.78 -14.76
C SER A 13 -12.19 -2.10 -14.30
N ILE A 14 -12.19 -0.77 -14.18
CA ILE A 14 -11.04 0.00 -13.66
C ILE A 14 -10.73 -0.34 -12.20
N ILE A 15 -11.76 -0.47 -11.35
CA ILE A 15 -11.58 -0.87 -9.94
C ILE A 15 -11.31 -2.37 -9.79
N ILE A 16 -11.61 -3.23 -10.77
CA ILE A 16 -11.16 -4.63 -10.68
C ILE A 16 -9.66 -4.72 -11.01
N LEU A 17 -9.20 -4.01 -12.04
CA LEU A 17 -7.83 -4.19 -12.54
C LEU A 17 -6.73 -3.48 -11.72
N ARG A 18 -7.07 -2.44 -10.95
CA ARG A 18 -6.07 -1.58 -10.26
C ARG A 18 -5.76 -1.98 -8.80
N PRO A 19 -6.74 -2.31 -7.93
CA PRO A 19 -6.57 -2.78 -6.56
C PRO A 19 -5.82 -4.10 -6.40
N ASP A 20 -6.04 -5.03 -7.32
CA ASP A 20 -5.61 -6.43 -7.15
C ASP A 20 -4.07 -6.58 -7.11
N SER A 21 -3.33 -5.59 -7.61
CA SER A 21 -1.87 -5.54 -7.47
C SER A 21 -1.39 -5.02 -6.11
N TYR A 22 -2.17 -4.18 -5.41
CA TYR A 22 -1.83 -3.68 -4.06
C TYR A 22 -2.28 -4.62 -2.95
N GLY A 23 -3.40 -5.32 -3.12
CA GLY A 23 -3.85 -6.33 -2.15
C GLY A 23 -2.88 -7.50 -2.04
N LEU A 24 -2.41 -8.03 -3.17
CA LEU A 24 -1.49 -9.18 -3.20
C LEU A 24 -0.13 -8.87 -2.56
N ILE A 25 0.44 -7.68 -2.77
CA ILE A 25 1.71 -7.27 -2.14
C ILE A 25 1.59 -6.95 -0.64
N LYS A 26 0.37 -6.95 -0.08
CA LYS A 26 0.13 -6.86 1.36
C LYS A 26 -0.12 -8.24 1.96
N VAL A 27 -0.87 -9.10 1.25
CA VAL A 27 -1.07 -10.52 1.62
C VAL A 27 0.26 -11.25 1.73
N PHE A 28 1.18 -10.97 0.80
CA PHE A 28 2.59 -11.31 0.97
C PHE A 28 3.27 -10.02 1.45
N PRO A 29 3.62 -9.87 2.73
CA PRO A 29 4.01 -8.58 3.33
C PRO A 29 5.29 -8.01 2.71
N LEU A 30 5.11 -7.32 1.59
CA LEU A 30 6.12 -6.80 0.68
C LEU A 30 6.04 -5.27 0.61
N GLN A 31 4.92 -4.68 1.04
CA GLN A 31 4.71 -3.25 0.96
C GLN A 31 5.38 -2.50 2.11
N PHE A 32 5.29 -3.03 3.33
CA PHE A 32 5.85 -2.39 4.52
C PHE A 32 7.05 -3.17 5.07
N PRO A 33 8.28 -2.85 4.63
CA PRO A 33 9.46 -3.56 5.11
C PRO A 33 9.68 -3.36 6.61
N TYR A 34 10.14 -4.42 7.27
CA TYR A 34 10.65 -4.31 8.62
C TYR A 34 11.79 -3.25 8.66
N PRO A 35 11.81 -2.37 9.68
CA PRO A 35 12.83 -1.34 9.78
C PRO A 35 14.26 -1.91 9.76
N SER A 36 15.12 -1.36 8.89
CA SER A 36 16.55 -1.70 8.90
C SER A 36 17.23 -1.29 10.21
N LEU A 37 18.44 -1.80 10.46
CA LEU A 37 19.17 -1.50 11.71
C LEU A 37 19.42 0.01 11.86
N GLY A 38 19.73 0.70 10.76
CA GLY A 38 19.88 2.16 10.74
C GLY A 38 18.60 2.89 11.16
N ASN A 39 17.43 2.42 10.71
CA ASN A 39 16.15 2.99 11.11
C ASN A 39 15.87 2.74 12.60
N LEU A 40 16.16 1.54 13.13
CA LEU A 40 15.98 1.25 14.55
C LEU A 40 16.85 2.13 15.48
N HIS A 41 17.96 2.66 14.97
CA HIS A 41 18.84 3.60 15.68
C HIS A 41 18.63 5.07 15.31
N THR A 42 17.61 5.38 14.50
CA THR A 42 17.20 6.76 14.19
C THR A 42 16.21 7.25 15.25
N ASN A 43 16.33 8.51 15.69
CA ASN A 43 15.38 9.03 16.68
C ASN A 43 13.99 9.16 16.03
N TYR A 44 12.94 8.91 16.82
CA TYR A 44 11.58 8.92 16.30
C TYR A 44 11.17 10.24 15.63
N GLY A 45 11.57 11.38 16.21
CA GLY A 45 11.30 12.72 15.67
C GLY A 45 12.08 13.08 14.40
N ASP A 46 13.13 12.31 14.05
CA ASP A 46 13.90 12.54 12.83
C ASP A 46 13.26 11.86 11.61
N PHE A 47 12.21 11.05 11.81
CA PHE A 47 11.48 10.41 10.72
C PHE A 47 10.48 11.36 10.07
N LEU A 48 10.39 11.25 8.74
CA LEU A 48 9.24 11.80 8.02
C LEU A 48 7.96 11.06 8.45
N PRO A 49 6.79 11.74 8.52
CA PRO A 49 5.54 11.13 8.97
C PRO A 49 5.17 9.84 8.20
N TRP A 50 5.30 9.82 6.87
CA TRP A 50 5.04 8.61 6.08
C TRP A 50 5.91 7.41 6.50
N LYS A 51 7.16 7.67 6.91
CA LYS A 51 8.10 6.62 7.30
C LYS A 51 7.73 6.03 8.66
N ILE A 52 7.18 6.84 9.56
CA ILE A 52 6.59 6.37 10.81
C ILE A 52 5.47 5.38 10.52
N TYR A 53 4.50 5.74 9.67
CA TYR A 53 3.41 4.84 9.29
C TYR A 53 3.91 3.51 8.71
N PHE A 54 4.90 3.58 7.80
CA PHE A 54 5.50 2.41 7.19
C PHE A 54 6.19 1.51 8.22
N HIS A 55 6.94 2.08 9.16
CA HIS A 55 7.61 1.31 10.21
C HIS A 55 6.62 0.70 11.20
N THR A 56 5.60 1.44 11.62
CA THR A 56 4.54 0.92 12.51
C THR A 56 3.84 -0.27 11.87
N THR A 57 3.49 -0.18 10.58
CA THR A 57 2.82 -1.27 9.86
C THR A 57 3.77 -2.43 9.59
N GLY A 58 5.02 -2.17 9.20
CA GLY A 58 6.01 -3.21 8.87
C GLY A 58 6.53 -4.00 10.07
N ILE A 59 6.42 -3.46 11.30
CA ILE A 59 6.67 -4.22 12.53
C ILE A 59 5.51 -5.20 12.83
N ALA A 60 4.32 -4.94 12.30
CA ALA A 60 3.11 -5.74 12.50
C ALA A 60 2.65 -6.40 11.18
N PRO A 61 3.41 -7.35 10.61
CA PRO A 61 3.11 -7.95 9.30
C PRO A 61 1.73 -8.64 9.26
N ALA A 62 1.23 -9.15 10.39
CA ALA A 62 -0.13 -9.71 10.45
C ALA A 62 -1.21 -8.66 10.12
N PHE A 63 -1.00 -7.40 10.50
CA PHE A 63 -1.91 -6.31 10.16
C PHE A 63 -1.81 -5.94 8.68
N GLU A 64 -0.62 -5.92 8.10
CA GLU A 64 -0.45 -5.76 6.64
C GLU A 64 -1.19 -6.86 5.86
N ILE A 65 -1.02 -8.12 6.25
CA ILE A 65 -1.70 -9.27 5.64
C ILE A 65 -3.22 -9.12 5.75
N PHE A 66 -3.72 -8.68 6.92
CA PHE A 66 -5.15 -8.42 7.11
C PHE A 66 -5.67 -7.34 6.14
N LEU A 67 -4.97 -6.20 6.01
CA LEU A 67 -5.33 -5.15 5.06
C LEU A 67 -5.35 -5.66 3.62
N GLY A 68 -4.34 -6.43 3.23
CA GLY A 68 -4.27 -7.10 1.93
C GLY A 68 -5.44 -8.05 1.69
N GLY A 69 -5.78 -8.86 2.71
CA GLY A 69 -6.91 -9.80 2.66
C GLY A 69 -8.26 -9.11 2.47
N VAL A 70 -8.48 -7.99 3.16
CA VAL A 70 -9.70 -7.17 2.97
C VAL A 70 -9.79 -6.63 1.54
N GLU A 71 -8.69 -6.12 1.00
CA GLU A 71 -8.62 -5.58 -0.36
C GLU A 71 -8.87 -6.66 -1.42
N VAL A 72 -8.22 -7.83 -1.29
CA VAL A 72 -8.42 -8.98 -2.19
C VAL A 72 -9.85 -9.51 -2.10
N LEU A 73 -10.40 -9.66 -0.88
CA LEU A 73 -11.77 -10.12 -0.69
C LEU A 73 -12.77 -9.17 -1.37
N ALA A 74 -12.60 -7.86 -1.19
CA ALA A 74 -13.48 -6.88 -1.80
C ALA A 74 -13.36 -6.86 -3.34
N GLY A 75 -12.14 -7.02 -3.88
CA GLY A 75 -11.90 -7.21 -5.32
C GLY A 75 -12.61 -8.44 -5.88
N LEU A 76 -12.51 -9.59 -5.18
CA LEU A 76 -13.22 -10.82 -5.56
C LEU A 76 -14.75 -10.64 -5.53
N LEU A 77 -15.29 -9.91 -4.55
CA LEU A 77 -16.72 -9.57 -4.48
C LEU A 77 -17.16 -8.70 -5.66
N LEU A 78 -16.29 -7.85 -6.22
CA LEU A 78 -16.61 -7.07 -7.42
C LEU A 78 -16.73 -7.95 -8.67
N LEU A 79 -16.03 -9.09 -8.77
CA LEU A 79 -16.09 -9.95 -9.97
C LEU A 79 -17.51 -10.50 -10.22
N ASN A 80 -18.25 -10.80 -9.15
CA ASN A 80 -19.62 -11.29 -9.24
C ASN A 80 -20.62 -10.13 -9.15
N ARG A 81 -21.52 -10.05 -10.15
CA ARG A 81 -22.57 -9.03 -10.21
C ARG A 81 -23.41 -8.94 -8.94
N ARG A 82 -23.68 -10.09 -8.30
CA ARG A 82 -24.54 -10.19 -7.11
C ARG A 82 -23.90 -9.63 -5.84
N THR A 83 -22.58 -9.55 -5.80
CA THR A 83 -21.79 -9.11 -4.62
C THR A 83 -21.11 -7.77 -4.83
N THR A 84 -21.27 -7.16 -6.01
CA THR A 84 -20.63 -5.87 -6.38
C THR A 84 -20.85 -4.79 -5.33
N THR A 85 -22.08 -4.64 -4.83
CA THR A 85 -22.42 -3.58 -3.88
C THR A 85 -21.66 -3.74 -2.56
N PHE A 86 -21.51 -4.97 -2.06
CA PHE A 86 -20.74 -5.24 -0.85
C PHE A 86 -19.24 -4.98 -1.06
N GLY A 87 -18.68 -5.45 -2.17
CA GLY A 87 -17.28 -5.17 -2.52
C GLY A 87 -17.00 -3.67 -2.66
N ALA A 88 -17.91 -2.93 -3.32
CA ALA A 88 -17.80 -1.48 -3.49
C ALA A 88 -17.89 -0.74 -2.15
N GLY A 89 -18.79 -1.16 -1.25
CA GLY A 89 -18.91 -0.57 0.08
C GLY A 89 -17.66 -0.79 0.94
N ILE A 90 -17.10 -2.00 0.93
CA ILE A 90 -15.84 -2.30 1.63
C ILE A 90 -14.70 -1.44 1.06
N LEU A 91 -14.57 -1.36 -0.27
CA LEU A 91 -13.53 -0.55 -0.91
C LEU A 91 -13.71 0.95 -0.68
N ALA A 92 -14.94 1.43 -0.56
CA ALA A 92 -15.21 2.84 -0.24
C ALA A 92 -14.68 3.20 1.15
N GLY A 93 -14.96 2.38 2.16
CA GLY A 93 -14.41 2.57 3.51
C GLY A 93 -12.89 2.38 3.55
N TYR A 94 -12.39 1.33 2.91
CA TYR A 94 -10.97 1.00 2.86
C TYR A 94 -10.15 2.10 2.18
N TYR A 95 -10.49 2.50 0.95
CA TYR A 95 -9.77 3.57 0.25
C TYR A 95 -10.00 4.93 0.86
N GLY A 96 -11.16 5.18 1.47
CA GLY A 96 -11.38 6.39 2.26
C GLY A 96 -10.37 6.51 3.41
N ASN A 97 -10.10 5.40 4.11
CA ASN A 97 -9.07 5.35 5.15
C ASN A 97 -7.65 5.49 4.57
N VAL A 98 -7.35 4.85 3.43
CA VAL A 98 -6.06 5.01 2.73
C VAL A 98 -5.84 6.46 2.31
N PHE A 99 -6.86 7.13 1.76
CA PHE A 99 -6.81 8.54 1.40
C PHE A 99 -6.55 9.43 2.61
N ALA A 100 -7.31 9.24 3.69
CA ALA A 100 -7.11 9.98 4.93
C ALA A 100 -5.68 9.79 5.49
N SER A 101 -5.17 8.55 5.45
CA SER A 101 -3.80 8.23 5.89
C SER A 101 -2.74 8.87 4.99
N ASN A 102 -2.94 8.88 3.66
CA ASN A 102 -2.02 9.53 2.73
C ASN A 102 -1.90 11.02 3.02
N VAL A 103 -3.03 11.70 3.26
CA VAL A 103 -3.06 13.13 3.62
C VAL A 103 -2.41 13.37 4.98
N ALA A 104 -2.78 12.60 6.01
CA ALA A 104 -2.31 12.81 7.37
C ALA A 104 -0.79 12.57 7.53
N TYR A 105 -0.24 11.61 6.79
CA TYR A 105 1.17 11.25 6.85
C TYR A 105 2.01 11.81 5.69
N ASN A 106 1.45 12.68 4.84
CA ASN A 106 2.12 13.24 3.67
C ASN A 106 2.83 12.18 2.81
N MET A 107 2.08 11.14 2.43
CA MET A 107 2.65 10.00 1.69
C MET A 107 2.86 10.29 0.20
N GLY A 108 2.21 11.31 -0.37
CA GLY A 108 2.35 11.70 -1.77
C GLY A 108 1.48 10.89 -2.75
N TYR A 109 0.48 10.17 -2.25
CA TYR A 109 -0.46 9.35 -3.04
C TYR A 109 -1.93 9.76 -2.87
N GLU A 110 -2.17 11.00 -2.45
CA GLU A 110 -3.49 11.55 -2.12
C GLU A 110 -4.41 11.56 -3.34
N ALA A 111 -3.93 12.05 -4.49
CA ALA A 111 -4.73 12.12 -5.71
C ALA A 111 -5.17 10.73 -6.21
N TYR A 112 -4.26 9.75 -6.16
CA TYR A 112 -4.54 8.38 -6.59
C TYR A 112 -5.53 7.67 -5.66
N SER A 113 -5.29 7.75 -4.35
CA SER A 113 -6.20 7.15 -3.35
C SER A 113 -7.57 7.82 -3.32
N LEU A 114 -7.64 9.14 -3.55
CA LEU A 114 -8.90 9.86 -3.71
C LEU A 114 -9.68 9.37 -4.93
N GLN A 115 -9.02 9.18 -6.07
CA GLN A 115 -9.67 8.66 -7.28
C GLN A 115 -10.31 7.28 -7.02
N LEU A 116 -9.59 6.36 -6.38
CA LEU A 116 -10.11 5.04 -6.03
C LEU A 116 -11.28 5.12 -5.05
N THR A 117 -11.19 6.01 -4.06
CA THR A 117 -12.27 6.27 -3.10
C THR A 117 -13.52 6.76 -3.81
N ILE A 118 -13.40 7.75 -4.70
CA ILE A 118 -14.52 8.30 -5.48
C ILE A 118 -15.15 7.19 -6.32
N PHE A 119 -14.35 6.38 -7.02
CA PHE A 119 -14.88 5.30 -7.84
C PHE A 119 -15.65 4.26 -7.01
N ALA A 120 -15.12 3.86 -5.85
CA ALA A 120 -15.78 2.91 -4.97
C ALA A 120 -17.09 3.49 -4.38
N VAL A 121 -17.08 4.76 -3.97
CA VAL A 121 -18.27 5.48 -3.50
C VAL A 121 -19.33 5.58 -4.60
N VAL A 122 -18.95 5.94 -5.82
CA VAL A 122 -19.90 6.03 -6.95
C VAL A 122 -20.55 4.67 -7.24
N LEU A 123 -19.77 3.58 -7.22
CA LEU A 123 -20.32 2.23 -7.39
C LEU A 123 -21.25 1.85 -6.24
N PHE A 124 -20.92 2.22 -5.00
CA PHE A 124 -21.72 1.90 -3.82
C PHE A 124 -23.02 2.70 -3.76
N VAL A 125 -22.96 4.01 -4.02
CA VAL A 125 -24.11 4.94 -3.96
C VAL A 125 -25.21 4.53 -4.95
N TYR A 126 -24.85 3.90 -6.07
CA TYR A 126 -25.82 3.40 -7.04
C TYR A 126 -26.85 2.43 -6.43
N ASP A 127 -26.44 1.57 -5.49
CA ASP A 127 -27.33 0.61 -4.82
C ASP A 127 -27.66 1.01 -3.36
N ALA A 128 -27.07 2.09 -2.84
CA ALA A 128 -27.27 2.54 -1.45
C ALA A 128 -28.75 2.83 -1.08
N PRO A 129 -29.58 3.48 -1.91
CA PRO A 129 -31.00 3.68 -1.60
C PRO A 129 -31.77 2.36 -1.45
N ARG A 130 -31.42 1.34 -2.25
CA ARG A 130 -32.04 0.02 -2.18
C ARG A 130 -31.65 -0.70 -0.90
N LEU A 131 -30.36 -0.64 -0.54
CA LEU A 131 -29.87 -1.19 0.73
C LEU A 131 -30.52 -0.51 1.93
N TYR A 132 -30.66 0.81 1.90
CA TYR A 132 -31.35 1.55 2.96
C TYR A 132 -32.81 1.12 3.08
N ASN A 133 -33.54 1.04 1.96
CA ASN A 133 -34.94 0.62 1.98
C ASN A 133 -35.11 -0.80 2.51
N LEU A 134 -34.21 -1.71 2.16
CA LEU A 134 -34.25 -3.10 2.60
C LEU A 134 -33.85 -3.28 4.07
N LEU A 135 -32.68 -2.75 4.47
CA LEU A 135 -32.05 -3.03 5.76
C LEU A 135 -32.53 -2.09 6.87
N VAL A 136 -32.78 -0.81 6.55
CA VAL A 136 -33.14 0.22 7.53
C VAL A 136 -34.65 0.45 7.52
N ALA A 137 -35.24 0.72 6.35
CA ALA A 137 -36.67 0.98 6.24
C ALA A 137 -37.53 -0.29 6.22
N GLN A 138 -36.90 -1.48 6.14
CA GLN A 138 -37.56 -2.79 6.13
C GLN A 138 -38.66 -2.93 5.06
N LYS A 139 -38.50 -2.22 3.93
CA LYS A 139 -39.42 -2.25 2.79
C LYS A 139 -38.96 -3.29 1.78
N PHE A 140 -39.93 -3.99 1.19
CA PHE A 140 -39.68 -4.85 0.04
C PHE A 140 -38.98 -4.04 -1.07
N THR A 141 -37.81 -4.51 -1.48
CA THR A 141 -36.97 -3.84 -2.45
C THR A 141 -36.54 -4.83 -3.50
N THR A 142 -36.76 -4.52 -4.77
CA THR A 142 -36.35 -5.38 -5.88
C THR A 142 -34.86 -5.16 -6.19
N ALA A 143 -34.14 -6.27 -6.37
CA ALA A 143 -32.75 -6.23 -6.81
C ALA A 143 -32.60 -5.49 -8.16
N ASN A 144 -31.40 -4.97 -8.43
CA ASN A 144 -31.12 -4.34 -9.71
C ASN A 144 -31.38 -5.32 -10.87
N THR A 145 -32.30 -4.96 -11.76
CA THR A 145 -32.67 -5.77 -12.94
C THR A 145 -31.85 -5.43 -14.17
N TYR A 146 -30.87 -4.51 -14.07
CA TYR A 146 -30.05 -4.13 -15.21
C TYR A 146 -29.24 -5.32 -15.72
N HIS A 147 -29.65 -5.81 -16.89
CA HIS A 147 -28.93 -6.79 -17.68
C HIS A 147 -28.33 -6.05 -18.87
N PRO A 148 -27.01 -5.82 -18.91
CA PRO A 148 -26.38 -5.32 -20.12
C PRO A 148 -26.69 -6.30 -21.26
N VAL A 149 -27.33 -5.77 -22.31
CA VAL A 149 -27.56 -6.51 -23.54
C VAL A 149 -26.26 -6.44 -24.32
N PHE A 150 -25.48 -7.51 -24.24
CA PHE A 150 -24.22 -7.60 -24.96
C PHE A 150 -24.47 -8.06 -26.40
N GLU A 151 -23.84 -7.38 -27.37
CA GLU A 151 -23.75 -7.90 -28.73
C GLU A 151 -22.84 -9.14 -28.79
N ASN A 152 -22.90 -9.92 -29.87
CA ASN A 152 -22.15 -11.19 -30.00
C ASN A 152 -20.63 -10.99 -29.81
N LYS A 153 -20.06 -9.87 -30.26
CA LYS A 153 -18.64 -9.53 -30.06
C LYS A 153 -18.30 -9.22 -28.61
N GLU A 154 -19.18 -8.53 -27.89
CA GLU A 154 -19.00 -8.20 -26.48
C GLU A 154 -19.17 -9.43 -25.57
N LYS A 155 -20.08 -10.34 -25.93
CA LYS A 155 -20.21 -11.64 -25.24
C LYS A 155 -18.93 -12.48 -25.39
N LEU A 156 -18.38 -12.54 -26.61
CA LEU A 156 -17.11 -13.21 -26.88
C LEU A 156 -15.97 -12.58 -26.07
N LEU A 157 -15.84 -11.25 -26.14
CA LEU A 157 -14.82 -10.51 -25.39
C LEU A 157 -14.94 -10.76 -23.88
N ARG A 158 -16.14 -10.67 -23.31
CA ARG A 158 -16.37 -10.95 -21.89
C ARG A 158 -16.00 -12.38 -21.50
N ASN A 159 -16.32 -13.36 -22.34
CA ASN A 159 -16.01 -14.77 -22.09
C ASN A 159 -14.50 -15.05 -22.17
N ILE A 160 -13.74 -14.23 -22.89
CA ILE A 160 -12.27 -14.30 -22.96
C ILE A 160 -11.62 -13.50 -21.82
N VAL A 161 -12.07 -12.27 -21.59
CA VAL A 161 -11.45 -11.34 -20.61
C VAL A 161 -11.62 -11.85 -19.19
N ARG A 162 -12.78 -12.44 -18.82
CA ARG A 162 -12.99 -12.97 -17.47
C ARG A 162 -11.96 -14.03 -17.05
N PRO A 163 -11.78 -15.14 -17.80
CA PRO A 163 -10.76 -16.12 -17.46
C PRO A 163 -9.35 -15.52 -17.58
N LEU A 164 -9.08 -14.61 -18.52
CA LEU A 164 -7.78 -13.94 -18.59
C LEU A 164 -7.48 -13.10 -17.33
N VAL A 165 -8.45 -12.36 -16.79
CA VAL A 165 -8.28 -11.62 -15.53
C VAL A 165 -8.01 -12.58 -14.37
N LEU A 166 -8.72 -13.71 -14.30
CA LEU A 166 -8.46 -14.72 -13.28
C LEU A 166 -7.06 -15.32 -13.41
N VAL A 167 -6.65 -15.70 -14.62
CA VAL A 167 -5.30 -16.20 -14.91
C VAL A 167 -4.25 -15.15 -14.58
N PHE A 168 -4.50 -13.88 -14.90
CA PHE A 168 -3.61 -12.76 -14.56
C PHE A 168 -3.46 -12.59 -13.04
N ILE A 169 -4.56 -12.64 -12.28
CA ILE A 169 -4.51 -12.57 -10.80
C ILE A 169 -3.72 -13.76 -10.24
N ILE A 170 -3.92 -14.98 -10.75
CA ILE A 170 -3.18 -16.18 -10.32
C ILE A 170 -1.69 -16.03 -10.65
N ALA A 171 -1.36 -15.59 -11.86
CA ALA A 171 0.01 -15.35 -12.28
C ALA A 171 0.69 -14.29 -11.42
N LEU A 172 0.01 -13.17 -11.14
CA LEU A 172 0.48 -12.14 -10.21
C LEU A 172 0.67 -12.68 -8.80
N SER A 173 -0.24 -13.52 -8.32
CA SER A 173 -0.13 -14.13 -6.98
C SER A 173 1.13 -15.00 -6.90
N PHE A 174 1.38 -15.81 -7.93
CA PHE A 174 2.57 -16.66 -8.01
C PHE A 174 3.87 -15.84 -8.09
N THR A 175 3.92 -14.80 -8.92
CA THR A 175 5.11 -13.94 -9.02
C THR A 175 5.37 -13.18 -7.73
N THR A 176 4.33 -12.69 -7.08
CA THR A 176 4.41 -11.98 -5.79
C THR A 176 4.88 -12.91 -4.68
N TYR A 177 4.36 -14.14 -4.62
CA TYR A 177 4.83 -15.17 -3.69
C TYR A 177 6.31 -15.50 -3.91
N ASN A 178 6.72 -15.70 -5.16
CA ASN A 178 8.12 -15.96 -5.48
C ASN A 178 9.02 -14.77 -5.10
N ASN A 179 8.54 -13.54 -5.31
CA ASN A 179 9.26 -12.33 -4.88
C ASN A 179 9.43 -12.27 -3.36
N TYR A 180 8.39 -12.60 -2.60
CA TYR A 180 8.45 -12.68 -1.13
C TYR A 180 9.51 -13.64 -0.61
N HIS A 181 9.75 -14.75 -1.29
CA HIS A 181 10.78 -15.71 -0.87
C HIS A 181 12.20 -15.36 -1.35
N THR A 182 12.33 -14.72 -2.52
CA THR A 182 13.64 -14.51 -3.17
C THR A 182 14.24 -13.13 -2.89
N ALA A 183 13.40 -12.08 -2.81
CA ALA A 183 13.83 -10.71 -2.59
C ALA A 183 12.64 -9.86 -2.11
N PRO A 184 12.21 -10.02 -0.83
CA PRO A 184 10.97 -9.41 -0.34
C PRO A 184 10.99 -7.88 -0.33
N TYR A 185 12.18 -7.26 -0.32
CA TYR A 185 12.32 -5.82 -0.22
C TYR A 185 13.30 -5.28 -1.25
N LYS A 186 13.08 -4.02 -1.66
CA LYS A 186 13.95 -3.28 -2.60
C LYS A 186 15.22 -2.74 -1.92
N TYR A 187 15.86 -3.55 -1.08
CA TYR A 187 17.19 -3.23 -0.59
C TYR A 187 18.24 -3.48 -1.68
N PRO A 188 19.38 -2.77 -1.65
CA PRO A 188 20.50 -3.05 -2.53
C PRO A 188 20.88 -4.54 -2.51
N LYS A 189 21.02 -5.15 -3.69
CA LYS A 189 21.38 -6.58 -3.80
C LYS A 189 22.86 -6.85 -3.51
N LYS A 190 23.70 -5.83 -3.64
CA LYS A 190 25.13 -5.93 -3.36
C LYS A 190 25.32 -6.17 -1.86
N ALA A 191 26.07 -7.21 -1.52
CA ALA A 191 26.41 -7.51 -0.13
C ALA A 191 27.16 -6.34 0.53
N GLY A 192 26.91 -6.14 1.82
CA GLY A 192 27.69 -5.23 2.65
C GLY A 192 29.11 -5.75 2.87
N ILE A 193 29.88 -5.02 3.68
CA ILE A 193 31.25 -5.45 4.04
C ILE A 193 31.14 -6.70 4.93
N GLN A 194 31.87 -7.76 4.59
CA GLN A 194 31.82 -9.02 5.31
C GLN A 194 32.21 -8.83 6.80
N GLY A 195 31.40 -9.38 7.70
CA GLY A 195 31.62 -9.27 9.16
C GLY A 195 31.38 -7.89 9.75
N SER A 196 30.91 -6.92 8.98
CA SER A 196 30.71 -5.54 9.44
C SER A 196 29.30 -5.22 9.95
N TYR A 197 28.31 -6.11 9.76
CA TYR A 197 26.92 -5.81 10.12
C TYR A 197 26.78 -5.49 11.61
N GLY A 198 26.29 -4.28 11.94
CA GLY A 198 26.13 -3.87 13.33
C GLY A 198 26.10 -2.36 13.54
N TYR A 199 25.93 -1.99 14.80
CA TYR A 199 25.98 -0.61 15.30
C TYR A 199 27.35 -0.35 15.94
N TYR A 200 28.00 0.75 15.56
CA TYR A 200 29.34 1.12 16.02
C TYR A 200 29.36 2.54 16.57
N ASN A 201 29.89 2.70 17.77
CA ASN A 201 30.16 4.02 18.36
C ASN A 201 31.53 4.55 17.90
N VAL A 202 31.57 5.79 17.41
CA VAL A 202 32.81 6.40 16.90
C VAL A 202 33.62 6.99 18.06
N LYS A 203 34.66 6.26 18.49
CA LYS A 203 35.58 6.68 19.56
C LYS A 203 36.53 7.79 19.12
N VAL A 204 37.14 7.64 17.94
CA VAL A 204 38.11 8.59 17.37
C VAL A 204 37.65 8.95 15.97
N PHE A 205 37.54 10.25 15.67
CA PHE A 205 37.18 10.76 14.35
C PHE A 205 38.27 11.71 13.87
N LYS A 206 38.83 11.44 12.69
CA LYS A 206 39.87 12.28 12.07
C LYS A 206 39.41 12.73 10.69
N LEU A 207 39.49 14.04 10.45
CA LEU A 207 39.25 14.65 9.14
C LEU A 207 40.55 15.34 8.70
N ASN A 208 41.08 14.98 7.53
CA ASN A 208 42.37 15.48 7.05
C ASN A 208 43.51 15.33 8.08
N ASN A 209 43.59 14.15 8.73
CA ASN A 209 44.52 13.85 9.83
C ASN A 209 44.37 14.70 11.11
N VAL A 210 43.41 15.62 11.17
CA VAL A 210 43.07 16.38 12.38
C VAL A 210 42.01 15.61 13.16
N GLU A 211 42.30 15.30 14.42
CA GLU A 211 41.34 14.69 15.32
C GLU A 211 40.31 15.71 15.79
N ILE A 212 39.02 15.38 15.60
CA ILE A 212 37.91 16.19 16.09
C ILE A 212 37.41 15.54 17.39
N PRO A 213 37.55 16.22 18.55
CA PRO A 213 37.13 15.69 19.84
C PRO A 213 35.66 15.27 19.87
N TYR A 214 35.31 14.40 20.81
CA TYR A 214 33.94 13.96 20.95
C TYR A 214 33.03 15.12 21.38
N ALA A 215 32.13 15.54 20.49
CA ALA A 215 31.03 16.45 20.77
C ALA A 215 29.72 15.91 20.17
N VAL A 216 28.61 16.09 20.90
CA VAL A 216 27.25 15.72 20.45
C VAL A 216 26.57 16.80 19.62
N THR A 217 27.12 18.02 19.65
CA THR A 217 26.62 19.20 18.94
C THR A 217 27.41 19.53 17.67
N ASP A 218 28.56 18.90 17.47
CA ASP A 218 29.40 19.15 16.30
C ASP A 218 28.90 18.35 15.09
N SER A 219 28.50 19.07 14.04
CA SER A 219 28.01 18.50 12.78
C SER A 219 29.13 17.94 11.90
N ASN A 220 30.39 18.31 12.13
CA ASN A 220 31.55 17.94 11.32
C ASN A 220 32.15 16.59 11.70
N ARG A 221 31.52 15.85 12.61
CA ARG A 221 31.94 14.50 13.02
C ARG A 221 30.81 13.49 13.02
N TRP A 222 31.16 12.23 12.83
CA TRP A 222 30.24 11.12 13.00
C TRP A 222 30.20 10.70 14.47
N GLN A 223 29.00 10.48 14.99
CA GLN A 223 28.77 10.00 16.36
C GLN A 223 28.68 8.47 16.40
N ASN A 224 27.97 7.90 15.43
CA ASN A 224 27.86 6.46 15.23
C ASN A 224 27.81 6.13 13.74
N VAL A 225 28.08 4.86 13.44
CA VAL A 225 27.94 4.27 12.12
C VAL A 225 27.17 2.97 12.26
N VAL A 226 26.24 2.73 11.34
CA VAL A 226 25.51 1.47 11.22
C VAL A 226 25.81 0.87 9.86
N PHE A 227 26.27 -0.37 9.84
CA PHE A 227 26.46 -1.15 8.62
C PHE A 227 25.30 -2.13 8.46
N GLU A 228 24.66 -2.09 7.29
CA GLU A 228 23.59 -3.03 6.95
C GLU A 228 24.16 -4.32 6.33
N LYS A 229 23.31 -5.34 6.19
CA LYS A 229 23.70 -6.60 5.52
C LYS A 229 23.99 -6.41 4.02
N TRP A 230 23.45 -5.34 3.44
CA TRP A 230 23.66 -4.90 2.07
C TRP A 230 24.61 -3.70 2.01
N ALA A 231 25.01 -3.28 0.81
CA ALA A 231 25.94 -2.17 0.55
C ALA A 231 25.34 -0.80 0.89
N THR A 232 25.00 -0.57 2.15
CA THR A 232 24.51 0.69 2.71
C THR A 232 25.06 0.86 4.11
N LEU A 233 25.41 2.10 4.43
CA LEU A 233 25.78 2.51 5.78
C LEU A 233 24.94 3.74 6.16
N SER A 234 24.66 3.88 7.44
CA SER A 234 24.04 5.07 8.01
C SER A 234 24.99 5.72 9.01
N ILE A 235 25.03 7.05 9.02
CA ILE A 235 25.83 7.83 9.97
C ILE A 235 24.92 8.73 10.79
N LYS A 236 25.23 8.88 12.08
CA LYS A 236 24.63 9.94 12.90
C LYS A 236 25.58 11.12 12.99
N THR A 237 25.08 12.30 12.65
CA THR A 237 25.75 13.59 12.84
C THR A 237 24.85 14.51 13.63
N ALA A 238 25.40 15.57 14.23
CA ALA A 238 24.61 16.59 14.91
C ALA A 238 23.90 17.48 13.86
N LYS A 239 22.81 16.98 13.28
CA LYS A 239 21.98 17.80 12.38
C LYS A 239 21.28 18.90 13.18
N PRO A 240 21.30 20.16 12.71
CA PRO A 240 20.54 21.22 13.34
C PRO A 240 19.05 20.88 13.30
N ILE A 241 18.40 20.92 14.46
CA ILE A 241 16.96 20.73 14.59
C ILE A 241 16.30 22.08 14.30
N MET A 242 15.40 22.13 13.32
CA MET A 242 14.51 23.28 13.20
C MET A 242 13.48 23.18 14.32
N ILE A 243 13.58 24.06 15.31
CA ILE A 243 12.54 24.20 16.33
C ILE A 243 11.33 24.81 15.63
N ASP A 244 10.19 24.11 15.65
CA ASP A 244 8.93 24.64 15.13
C ASP A 244 8.62 25.99 15.81
N LYS A 245 8.24 26.98 14.99
CA LYS A 245 7.78 28.29 15.46
C LYS A 245 6.31 28.25 15.84
#